data_AF-A0A4R9JAA7-F1
#
_entry.id   AF-A0A4R9JAA7-F1
#
_cell.length_a   1.000
_cell.length_b   1.000
_cell.length_c   1.000
_cell.angle_alpha   90.00
_cell.angle_beta   90.00
_cell.angle_gamma   90.00
#
_symmetry.space_group_name_H-M   'P 1'
#
loop_
_entity.id
_entity.type
_entity.pdbx_description
1 polymer ?
#
loop_
_entity_poly.entity_id
_entity_poly.type
_entity_poly.pdbx_seq_one_letter_code
_entity_poly.pdbx_strand_id
1 'polypeptide(L)'
;MQRSLLSIFVLVITLSDCQKSASRQLDDLLDSGSSFTSATFCEKNKSQLIERKEDCEKVTKLAQEEIDTILNRRLDLGIAPVIVEKNKGKEIEEFLQVHTRMGIRYWEIWKTNVILE
;
A
#
# COMPACT_ATOMS: atom_id res chain seq x y z
N MET A 1 -2.95 -27.49 -49.24
CA MET A 1 -2.78 -26.06 -48.94
C MET A 1 -3.40 -25.77 -47.56
N GLN A 2 -2.82 -26.31 -46.48
CA GLN A 2 -3.50 -26.37 -45.17
C GLN A 2 -2.48 -26.52 -44.02
N ARG A 3 -1.38 -25.77 -44.07
CA ARG A 3 -0.35 -25.78 -43.00
C ARG A 3 0.10 -24.40 -42.53
N SER A 4 -0.31 -23.30 -43.19
CA SER A 4 0.19 -21.95 -42.88
C SER A 4 -0.63 -21.14 -41.86
N LEU A 5 -1.86 -21.54 -41.52
CA LEU A 5 -2.73 -20.70 -40.68
C LEU A 5 -2.57 -20.95 -39.16
N LEU A 6 -2.03 -22.10 -38.76
CA LEU A 6 -1.84 -22.44 -37.33
C LEU A 6 -0.61 -21.78 -36.70
N SER A 7 0.33 -21.28 -37.50
CA SER A 7 1.59 -20.72 -36.99
C SER A 7 1.49 -19.26 -36.54
N ILE A 8 0.41 -18.54 -36.90
CA ILE A 8 0.24 -17.12 -36.58
C ILE A 8 -0.42 -16.92 -35.20
N PHE A 9 -1.19 -17.90 -34.72
CA PHE A 9 -1.94 -17.77 -33.47
C PHE A 9 -1.07 -17.95 -32.20
N VAL A 10 0.13 -18.51 -32.33
CA VAL A 10 1.04 -18.77 -31.19
C VAL A 10 1.92 -17.55 -30.84
N LEU A 11 2.07 -16.59 -31.76
CA LEU A 11 2.90 -15.38 -31.55
C LEU A 11 2.18 -14.26 -30.78
N VAL A 12 0.87 -14.34 -30.59
CA VAL A 12 0.08 -13.27 -29.94
C VAL A 12 -0.03 -13.48 -28.42
N ILE A 13 0.23 -14.68 -27.91
CA ILE A 13 0.02 -15.02 -26.49
C ILE A 13 1.24 -14.66 -25.62
N THR A 14 2.40 -14.37 -26.20
CA THR A 14 3.65 -14.11 -25.45
C THR A 14 3.92 -12.63 -25.14
N LEU A 15 3.02 -11.70 -25.51
CA LEU A 15 3.19 -10.25 -25.26
C LEU A 15 2.46 -9.73 -24.01
N SER A 16 1.82 -10.61 -23.24
CA SER A 16 0.89 -10.20 -22.17
C SER A 16 1.51 -9.91 -20.80
N ASP A 17 2.81 -10.15 -20.58
CA ASP A 17 3.45 -9.97 -19.26
C ASP A 17 4.62 -8.97 -19.29
N CYS A 18 4.41 -7.80 -19.89
CA CYS A 18 5.29 -6.66 -19.63
C CYS A 18 4.87 -6.00 -18.29
N GLN A 19 5.16 -6.66 -17.17
CA GLN A 19 4.92 -6.09 -15.84
C GLN A 19 5.85 -4.88 -15.65
N LYS A 20 5.30 -3.71 -15.33
CA LYS A 20 6.09 -2.51 -15.03
C LYS A 20 7.11 -2.83 -13.93
N SER A 21 8.31 -2.27 -14.00
CA SER A 21 9.32 -2.44 -12.95
C SER A 21 8.79 -1.92 -11.60
N ALA A 22 9.27 -2.50 -10.48
CA ALA A 22 8.85 -2.05 -9.15
C ALA A 22 9.13 -0.56 -8.93
N SER A 23 10.25 -0.04 -9.43
CA SER A 23 10.58 1.39 -9.36
C SER A 23 9.54 2.25 -10.11
N ARG A 24 9.10 1.82 -11.30
CA ARG A 24 8.09 2.57 -12.05
C ARG A 24 6.70 2.50 -11.41
N GLN A 25 6.34 1.35 -10.84
CA GLN A 25 5.11 1.22 -10.05
C GLN A 25 5.16 2.10 -8.79
N LEU A 26 6.33 2.21 -8.15
CA LEU A 26 6.51 3.11 -7.02
C LEU A 26 6.32 4.57 -7.42
N ASP A 27 6.87 5.01 -8.56
CA ASP A 27 6.65 6.39 -9.06
C ASP A 27 5.16 6.69 -9.24
N ASP A 28 4.43 5.78 -9.90
CA ASP A 28 2.99 5.95 -10.11
C ASP A 28 2.23 6.06 -8.77
N LEU A 29 2.67 5.31 -7.75
CA LEU A 29 2.10 5.35 -6.39
C LEU A 29 2.49 6.62 -5.62
N LEU A 30 3.71 7.12 -5.77
CA LEU A 30 4.15 8.37 -5.14
C LEU A 30 3.40 9.58 -5.70
N ASP A 31 3.03 9.52 -6.98
CA ASP A 31 2.33 10.61 -7.66
C ASP A 31 0.82 10.63 -7.37
N SER A 32 0.20 9.45 -7.22
CA SER A 32 -1.27 9.33 -7.22
C SER A 32 -1.86 8.46 -6.10
N GLY A 33 -1.03 7.66 -5.43
CA GLY A 33 -1.43 6.79 -4.33
C GLY A 33 -1.46 7.49 -2.97
N SER A 34 -1.91 6.77 -1.95
CA SER A 34 -1.82 7.19 -0.56
C SER A 34 -0.43 6.86 0.02
N SER A 35 -0.11 7.51 1.13
CA SER A 35 1.07 7.17 1.94
C SER A 35 1.05 5.68 2.35
N PHE A 36 -0.13 5.15 2.69
CA PHE A 36 -0.33 3.75 3.08
C PHE A 36 -0.09 2.77 1.94
N THR A 37 -0.63 3.02 0.74
CA THR A 37 -0.44 2.11 -0.40
C THR A 37 1.01 2.13 -0.87
N SER A 38 1.63 3.31 -0.93
CA SER A 38 3.05 3.46 -1.28
C SER A 38 3.97 2.76 -0.29
N ALA A 39 3.77 2.98 1.02
CA ALA A 39 4.56 2.33 2.06
C ALA A 39 4.38 0.80 2.04
N THR A 40 3.14 0.33 1.90
CA THR A 40 2.83 -1.10 1.79
C THR A 40 3.53 -1.74 0.59
N PHE A 41 3.50 -1.06 -0.56
CA PHE A 41 4.20 -1.51 -1.75
C PHE A 41 5.71 -1.58 -1.54
N CYS A 42 6.28 -0.57 -0.89
CA CYS A 42 7.69 -0.53 -0.54
C CYS A 42 8.13 -1.74 0.31
N GLU A 43 7.40 -2.07 1.37
CA GLU A 43 7.78 -3.20 2.22
C GLU A 43 7.59 -4.55 1.51
N LYS A 44 6.54 -4.70 0.68
CA LYS A 44 6.34 -5.90 -0.15
C LYS A 44 7.41 -6.10 -1.22
N ASN A 45 7.99 -5.02 -1.75
CA ASN A 45 8.96 -5.05 -2.85
C ASN A 45 10.36 -4.61 -2.42
N LYS A 46 10.66 -4.67 -1.13
CA LYS A 46 11.87 -4.13 -0.50
C LYS A 46 13.17 -4.58 -1.16
N SER A 47 13.24 -5.84 -1.61
CA SER A 47 14.42 -6.39 -2.30
C SER A 47 14.63 -5.80 -3.69
N GLN A 48 13.59 -5.25 -4.32
CA GLN A 48 13.64 -4.66 -5.66
C GLN A 48 13.78 -3.12 -5.64
N LEU A 49 13.62 -2.51 -4.47
CA LEU A 49 13.59 -1.06 -4.27
C LEU A 49 14.77 -0.55 -3.42
N ILE A 50 15.91 -1.25 -3.44
CA ILE A 50 17.09 -0.93 -2.63
C ILE A 50 17.57 0.51 -2.89
N GLU A 51 17.56 0.95 -4.14
CA GLU A 51 17.98 2.30 -4.55
C GLU A 51 16.93 3.39 -4.24
N ARG A 52 15.69 2.98 -3.91
CA ARG A 52 14.56 3.88 -3.59
C ARG A 52 14.25 3.90 -2.09
N LYS A 53 15.21 3.50 -1.26
CA LYS A 53 15.04 3.37 0.19
C LYS A 53 14.57 4.66 0.84
N GLU A 54 15.11 5.81 0.44
CA GLU A 54 14.75 7.11 1.02
C GLU A 54 13.28 7.47 0.74
N ASP A 55 12.80 7.24 -0.48
CA ASP A 55 11.39 7.43 -0.83
C ASP A 55 10.50 6.52 0.02
N CYS A 56 10.88 5.25 0.16
CA CYS A 56 10.16 4.30 0.99
C CYS A 56 10.11 4.70 2.47
N GLU A 57 11.23 5.16 3.05
CA GLU A 57 11.27 5.63 4.43
C GLU A 57 10.40 6.88 4.62
N LYS A 58 10.41 7.80 3.65
CA LYS A 58 9.59 9.01 3.66
C LYS A 58 8.10 8.67 3.68
N VAL A 59 7.62 7.81 2.78
CA VAL A 59 6.19 7.46 2.76
C VAL A 59 5.76 6.66 3.99
N THR A 60 6.62 5.78 4.51
CA THR A 60 6.35 5.05 5.76
C THR A 60 6.24 6.01 6.94
N LYS A 61 7.06 7.06 6.99
CA LYS A 61 6.96 8.10 8.02
C LYS A 61 5.65 8.89 7.91
N LEU A 62 5.27 9.29 6.69
CA LEU A 62 4.01 9.99 6.45
C LEU A 62 2.79 9.14 6.86
N ALA A 63 2.79 7.85 6.52
CA ALA A 63 1.76 6.90 6.94
C ALA A 63 1.68 6.80 8.48
N GLN A 64 2.83 6.78 9.16
CA GLN A 64 2.88 6.78 10.62
C GLN A 64 2.29 8.07 11.21
N GLU A 65 2.73 9.24 10.73
CA GLU A 65 2.25 10.55 11.19
C GLU A 65 0.73 10.70 11.02
N GLU A 66 0.19 10.12 9.96
CA GLU A 66 -1.24 10.10 9.69
C GLU A 66 -2.01 9.19 10.67
N ILE A 67 -1.50 8.00 10.99
CA ILE A 67 -2.07 7.15 12.05
C ILE A 67 -2.03 7.87 13.40
N ASP A 68 -0.90 8.48 13.75
CA ASP A 68 -0.75 9.25 14.99
C ASP A 68 -1.79 10.39 15.04
N THR A 69 -2.02 11.09 13.93
CA THR A 69 -3.03 12.14 13.81
C THR A 69 -4.45 11.59 14.02
N ILE A 70 -4.80 10.47 13.39
CA ILE A 70 -6.13 9.84 13.53
C ILE A 70 -6.36 9.43 14.99
N LEU A 71 -5.39 8.77 15.61
CA LEU A 71 -5.52 8.29 16.98
C LEU A 71 -5.52 9.43 18.00
N ASN A 72 -4.79 10.52 17.75
CA ASN A 72 -4.79 11.70 18.62
C ASN A 72 -6.11 12.48 18.58
N ARG A 73 -6.87 12.46 17.47
CA ARG A 73 -8.23 13.05 17.43
C ARG A 73 -9.16 12.45 18.48
N ARG A 74 -8.90 11.23 18.94
CA ARG A 74 -9.62 10.64 20.07
C ARG A 74 -9.43 11.46 21.35
N LEU A 75 -8.24 11.98 21.61
CA LEU A 75 -7.99 12.83 22.80
C LEU A 75 -8.91 14.06 22.79
N ASP A 76 -9.22 14.59 21.61
CA ASP A 76 -10.15 15.71 21.42
C ASP A 76 -11.63 15.29 21.55
N LEU A 77 -11.97 14.05 21.15
CA LEU A 77 -13.32 13.49 21.19
C LEU A 77 -13.67 12.77 22.52
N GLY A 78 -12.71 12.62 23.43
CA GLY A 78 -12.86 11.91 24.69
C GLY A 78 -12.94 10.39 24.53
N ILE A 79 -14.11 9.80 24.82
CA ILE A 79 -14.34 8.34 24.77
C ILE A 79 -14.91 7.89 23.42
N ALA A 80 -15.32 8.82 22.56
CA ALA A 80 -15.93 8.47 21.29
C ALA A 80 -14.91 7.84 20.31
N PRO A 81 -15.29 6.78 19.58
CA PRO A 81 -14.44 6.20 18.56
C PRO A 81 -14.28 7.17 17.39
N VAL A 82 -13.13 7.08 16.72
CA VAL A 82 -12.85 7.85 15.51
C VAL A 82 -13.47 7.14 14.32
N ILE A 83 -14.30 7.85 13.56
CA ILE A 83 -14.91 7.33 12.33
C ILE A 83 -13.94 7.59 11.17
N VAL A 84 -13.61 6.54 10.43
CA VAL A 84 -12.71 6.60 9.27
C VAL A 84 -13.41 5.97 8.07
N GLU A 85 -13.25 6.58 6.90
CA GLU A 85 -13.77 6.03 5.65
C GLU A 85 -13.27 4.59 5.45
N LYS A 86 -14.19 3.69 5.08
CA LYS A 86 -13.91 2.27 4.91
C LYS A 86 -12.72 1.93 4.03
N ASN A 87 -12.53 2.65 2.91
CA ASN A 87 -11.41 2.38 2.00
C ASN A 87 -10.07 2.73 2.66
N LYS A 88 -9.99 3.92 3.24
CA LYS A 88 -8.82 4.37 4.01
C LYS A 88 -8.50 3.45 5.18
N GLY A 89 -9.54 2.99 5.89
CA GLY A 89 -9.38 2.03 6.98
C GLY A 89 -8.72 0.73 6.54
N LYS A 90 -9.10 0.21 5.37
CA LYS A 90 -8.49 -1.00 4.80
C LYS A 90 -7.03 -0.79 4.42
N GLU A 91 -6.69 0.34 3.82
CA GLU A 91 -5.29 0.66 3.49
C GLU A 91 -4.41 0.72 4.75
N ILE A 92 -4.92 1.30 5.83
CA ILE A 92 -4.23 1.35 7.12
C ILE A 92 -4.09 -0.04 7.72
N GLU A 93 -5.16 -0.84 7.71
CA GLU A 93 -5.10 -2.21 8.23
C GLU A 93 -4.08 -3.06 7.44
N GLU A 94 -4.05 -2.94 6.11
CA GLU A 94 -3.05 -3.62 5.28
C GLU A 94 -1.62 -3.15 5.60
N PHE A 95 -1.42 -1.83 5.72
CA PHE A 95 -0.14 -1.25 6.10
C PHE A 95 0.37 -1.81 7.43
N LEU A 96 -0.49 -1.88 8.45
CA LEU A 96 -0.15 -2.39 9.77
C LEU A 96 0.17 -3.89 9.77
N GLN A 97 -0.49 -4.68 8.93
CA GLN A 97 -0.20 -6.11 8.78
C GLN A 97 1.16 -6.35 8.12
N VAL A 98 1.50 -5.54 7.11
CA VAL A 98 2.76 -5.69 6.35
C VAL A 98 3.95 -5.15 7.15
N HIS A 99 3.80 -4.01 7.83
CA HIS A 99 4.86 -3.43 8.65
C HIS A 99 4.81 -3.95 10.09
N THR A 100 5.49 -5.05 10.37
CA THR A 100 5.44 -5.73 11.69
C THR A 100 5.63 -4.79 12.89
N ARG A 101 6.60 -3.86 12.83
CA ARG A 101 6.84 -2.89 13.92
C ARG A 101 5.67 -1.94 14.13
N MET A 102 5.04 -1.49 13.04
CA MET A 102 3.85 -0.62 13.11
C MET A 102 2.63 -1.40 13.57
N GLY A 103 2.44 -2.63 13.07
CA GLY A 103 1.40 -3.53 13.53
C GLY A 103 1.45 -3.74 15.05
N ILE A 104 2.61 -4.11 15.59
CA ILE A 104 2.79 -4.27 17.05
C ILE A 104 2.44 -2.99 17.81
N ARG A 105 2.83 -1.82 17.28
CA ARG A 105 2.62 -0.54 17.96
C ARG A 105 1.17 -0.07 17.93
N TYR A 106 0.48 -0.24 16.81
CA TYR A 106 -0.78 0.45 16.56
C TYR A 106 -1.99 -0.46 16.44
N TRP A 107 -1.85 -1.75 16.15
CA TRP A 107 -2.98 -2.62 15.78
C TRP A 107 -4.07 -2.67 16.84
N GLU A 108 -3.71 -2.97 18.09
CA GLU A 108 -4.68 -3.06 19.20
C GLU A 108 -5.38 -1.71 19.47
N ILE A 109 -4.62 -0.61 19.37
CA ILE A 109 -5.14 0.74 19.53
C ILE A 109 -6.11 1.06 18.39
N TRP A 110 -5.74 0.73 17.15
CA TRP A 110 -6.57 0.94 15.97
C TRP A 110 -7.91 0.21 16.09
N LYS A 111 -7.90 -1.10 16.37
CA LYS A 111 -9.12 -1.92 16.49
C LYS A 111 -10.06 -1.47 17.60
N THR A 112 -9.52 -0.92 18.69
CA THR A 112 -10.31 -0.46 19.84
C THR A 112 -10.93 0.92 19.62
N ASN A 113 -10.27 1.77 18.83
CA ASN A 113 -10.59 3.20 18.78
C ASN A 113 -11.17 3.67 17.44
N VAL A 114 -11.20 2.83 16.40
CA VAL A 114 -11.64 3.22 15.06
C VAL A 114 -12.84 2.40 14.58
N ILE A 115 -13.84 3.08 14.03
CA ILE A 115 -14.98 2.48 13.31
C ILE A 115 -14.85 2.83 11.83
N LEU A 116 -15.04 1.82 10.98
CA LEU A 116 -14.99 1.95 9.53
C LEU A 116 -16.40 2.10 8.97
N GLU A 117 -16.67 3.21 8.28
CA GLU A 117 -17.96 3.51 7.62
C GLU A 117 -17.78 3.78 6.12
#